data_AF-A0A7Y8HDT4-F1
#
_entry.id   AF-A0A7Y8HDT4-F1
#
_cell.length_a   1.000
_cell.length_b   1.000
_cell.length_c   1.000
_cell.angle_alpha   90.00
_cell.angle_beta   90.00
_cell.angle_gamma   90.00
#
_symmetry.space_group_name_H-M   'P 1'
#
loop_
_entity.id
_entity.type
_entity.pdbx_description
1 polymer ?
#
loop_
_entity_poly.entity_id
_entity_poly.type
_entity_poly.pdbx_seq_one_letter_code
_entity_poly.pdbx_strand_id
1 'polypeptide(L)'
;RRFAWYNQLVQEEMKRAVRKRLEENGGIPKGKLEALVQIVMDDVGTITEYRIVHSSGNPAMDEAVKQALGYARISEPPPQGIPRSMNVKISSQG
;
A
#
# COMPACT_ATOMS: atom_id res chain seq x y z
N ARG A 1 -19.50 -4.98 6.89
CA ARG A 1 -19.46 -5.53 5.51
C ARG A 1 -18.76 -4.57 4.54
N ARG A 2 -19.21 -3.31 4.37
CA ARG A 2 -18.57 -2.32 3.46
C ARG A 2 -17.11 -1.96 3.82
N PHE A 3 -16.80 -1.78 5.11
CA PHE A 3 -15.43 -1.50 5.58
C PHE A 3 -14.41 -2.60 5.20
N ALA A 4 -14.78 -3.87 5.40
CA ALA A 4 -13.89 -4.99 5.09
C ALA A 4 -13.58 -5.08 3.59
N TRP A 5 -14.60 -4.88 2.75
CA TRP A 5 -14.42 -4.83 1.29
C TRP A 5 -13.49 -3.69 0.88
N TYR A 6 -13.69 -2.48 1.41
CA TYR A 6 -12.86 -1.34 1.05
C TYR A 6 -11.40 -1.52 1.51
N ASN A 7 -11.19 -2.00 2.73
CA ASN A 7 -9.84 -2.32 3.21
C ASN A 7 -9.15 -3.36 2.32
N GLN A 8 -9.88 -4.37 1.86
CA GLN A 8 -9.35 -5.39 0.96
C GLN A 8 -9.02 -4.80 -0.42
N LEU A 9 -9.87 -3.92 -0.96
CA LEU A 9 -9.61 -3.21 -2.21
C LEU A 9 -8.31 -2.39 -2.12
N VAL A 10 -8.20 -1.55 -1.08
CA VAL A 10 -7.00 -0.73 -0.83
C VAL A 10 -5.75 -1.60 -0.73
N GLN A 11 -5.84 -2.71 0.02
CA GLN A 11 -4.70 -3.62 0.20
C GLN A 11 -4.27 -4.27 -1.11
N GLU A 12 -5.20 -4.73 -1.94
CA GLU A 12 -4.91 -5.34 -3.24
C GLU A 12 -4.29 -4.34 -4.22
N GLU A 13 -4.82 -3.11 -4.28
CA GLU A 13 -4.28 -2.08 -5.17
C GLU A 13 -2.89 -1.63 -4.76
N MET A 14 -2.66 -1.39 -3.47
CA MET A 14 -1.33 -1.07 -2.95
C MET A 14 -0.34 -2.21 -3.20
N LYS A 15 -0.75 -3.47 -2.96
CA LYS A 15 0.08 -4.64 -3.23
C LYS A 15 0.46 -4.74 -4.71
N ARG A 16 -0.48 -4.50 -5.63
CA ARG A 16 -0.22 -4.47 -7.08
C ARG A 16 0.75 -3.35 -7.45
N ALA A 17 0.55 -2.15 -6.92
CA ALA A 17 1.42 -1.00 -7.19
C ALA A 17 2.85 -1.26 -6.72
N VAL A 18 3.03 -1.79 -5.51
CA VAL A 18 4.35 -2.14 -4.97
C VAL A 18 5.00 -3.26 -5.76
N ARG A 19 4.25 -4.31 -6.10
CA ARG A 19 4.75 -5.42 -6.92
C ARG A 19 5.25 -4.94 -8.28
N LYS A 20 4.49 -4.06 -8.94
CA LYS A 20 4.89 -3.44 -10.20
C LYS A 20 6.20 -2.68 -10.04
N ARG A 21 6.37 -1.88 -8.97
CA ARG A 21 7.63 -1.18 -8.68
C ARG A 21 8.80 -2.13 -8.42
N LEU A 22 8.58 -3.22 -7.69
CA LEU A 22 9.60 -4.24 -7.47
C LEU A 22 10.04 -4.90 -8.79
N GLU A 23 9.08 -5.27 -9.64
CA GLU A 23 9.36 -5.85 -10.96
C GLU A 23 10.13 -4.87 -11.86
N GLU A 24 9.77 -3.58 -11.85
CA GLU A 24 10.50 -2.51 -12.56
C GLU A 24 11.93 -2.27 -12.01
N ASN A 25 12.14 -2.49 -10.70
CA ASN A 25 13.40 -2.17 -10.00
C ASN A 25 14.33 -3.39 -9.80
N GLY A 26 14.21 -4.44 -10.62
CA GLY A 26 15.13 -5.59 -10.60
C GLY A 26 14.57 -6.87 -9.99
N GLY A 27 13.25 -6.93 -9.76
CA GLY A 27 12.52 -8.14 -9.40
C GLY A 27 12.06 -8.20 -7.95
N ILE A 28 11.22 -9.20 -7.66
CA ILE A 28 10.70 -9.44 -6.31
C ILE A 28 11.80 -10.07 -5.44
N PRO A 29 12.18 -9.46 -4.30
CA PRO A 29 13.18 -10.06 -3.41
C PRO A 29 12.74 -11.44 -2.91
N LYS A 30 13.71 -12.34 -2.73
CA LYS A 30 13.45 -13.70 -2.24
C LYS A 30 12.93 -13.69 -0.80
N GLY A 31 12.04 -14.62 -0.51
CA GLY A 31 11.51 -14.84 0.84
C GLY A 31 10.26 -14.02 1.12
N LYS A 32 9.77 -14.11 2.36
CA LYS A 32 8.55 -13.44 2.78
C LYS A 32 8.90 -12.10 3.41
N LEU A 33 8.51 -11.01 2.76
CA LEU A 33 8.69 -9.66 3.25
C LEU A 33 7.34 -9.03 3.59
N GLU A 34 7.27 -8.32 4.70
CA GLU A 34 6.05 -7.64 5.15
C GLU A 34 6.37 -6.24 5.67
N ALA A 35 5.79 -5.20 5.08
CA ALA A 35 5.82 -3.83 5.60
C ALA A 35 4.43 -3.44 6.14
N LEU A 36 4.41 -2.65 7.21
CA LEU A 36 3.20 -1.99 7.69
C LEU A 36 3.27 -0.51 7.37
N VAL A 37 2.25 0.00 6.68
CA VAL A 37 2.20 1.39 6.23
C VAL A 37 0.93 2.03 6.73
N GLN A 38 1.04 3.21 7.30
CA GLN A 38 -0.09 4.08 7.56
C GLN A 38 -0.27 4.99 6.34
N ILE A 39 -1.49 5.08 5.84
CA ILE A 39 -1.86 5.99 4.75
C ILE A 39 -2.98 6.92 5.20
N VAL A 40 -3.01 8.12 4.63
CA VAL A 40 -4.11 9.08 4.72
C VAL A 40 -4.65 9.32 3.32
N MET A 41 -5.98 9.28 3.16
CA MET A 41 -6.65 9.49 1.89
C MET A 41 -7.66 10.64 1.94
N ASP A 42 -7.85 11.29 0.78
CA ASP A 42 -8.92 12.25 0.58
C ASP A 42 -10.28 11.57 0.31
N ASP A 43 -11.31 12.37 0.01
CA ASP A 43 -12.67 11.92 -0.29
C ASP A 43 -12.83 11.25 -1.67
N VAL A 44 -11.82 11.36 -2.54
CA VAL A 44 -11.82 10.76 -3.89
C VAL A 44 -10.85 9.58 -4.03
N GLY A 45 -10.23 9.15 -2.92
CA GLY A 45 -9.34 7.99 -2.87
C GLY A 45 -7.87 8.27 -3.19
N THR A 46 -7.45 9.53 -3.26
CA THR A 46 -6.03 9.90 -3.44
C THR A 46 -5.30 9.75 -2.11
N ILE A 47 -4.13 9.10 -2.12
CA ILE A 47 -3.26 9.06 -0.94
C ILE A 47 -2.58 10.42 -0.81
N THR A 48 -2.88 11.14 0.27
CA THR A 48 -2.33 12.48 0.55
C THR A 48 -1.11 12.42 1.45
N GLU A 49 -1.06 11.43 2.35
CA GLU A 49 0.07 11.20 3.24
C GLU A 49 0.32 9.71 3.43
N TYR A 50 1.57 9.33 3.66
CA TYR A 50 1.92 7.96 4.02
C TYR A 50 3.14 7.90 4.93
N ARG A 51 3.22 6.84 5.73
CA ARG A 51 4.36 6.55 6.60
C ARG A 51 4.54 5.04 6.75
N ILE A 52 5.75 4.56 6.55
CA ILE A 52 6.13 3.19 6.93
C ILE A 52 6.20 3.13 8.45
N VAL A 53 5.27 2.40 9.07
CA VAL A 53 5.20 2.16 10.52
C VAL A 53 6.11 0.99 10.90
N HIS A 54 6.22 0.00 10.02
CA HIS A 54 7.13 -1.14 10.18
C HIS A 54 7.80 -1.43 8.84
N SER A 55 9.15 -1.36 8.84
CA SER A 55 9.99 -1.71 7.69
C SER A 55 9.85 -3.18 7.34
N SER A 56 9.98 -3.52 6.05
CA SER A 56 10.02 -4.91 5.61
C SER A 56 11.34 -5.63 5.91
N GLY A 57 12.34 -4.91 6.46
CA GLY A 57 13.71 -5.40 6.60
C GLY A 57 14.47 -5.51 5.27
N ASN A 58 13.89 -5.05 4.16
CA ASN A 58 14.52 -5.02 2.84
C ASN A 58 14.42 -3.60 2.26
N PRO A 59 15.53 -2.89 2.09
CA PRO A 59 15.52 -1.51 1.60
C PRO A 59 14.86 -1.34 0.22
N ALA A 60 15.01 -2.32 -0.68
CA ALA A 60 14.41 -2.25 -2.01
C ALA A 60 12.87 -2.35 -1.95
N MET A 61 12.34 -3.17 -1.03
CA MET A 61 10.90 -3.22 -0.79
C MET A 61 10.37 -1.96 -0.11
N ASP A 62 11.03 -1.45 0.91
CA ASP A 62 10.61 -0.20 1.56
C ASP A 62 10.63 0.99 0.58
N GLU A 63 11.62 1.03 -0.33
CA GLU A 63 11.70 2.04 -1.36
C GLU A 63 10.60 1.88 -2.43
N ALA A 64 10.34 0.64 -2.86
CA ALA A 64 9.22 0.35 -3.76
C ALA A 64 7.87 0.74 -3.15
N VAL A 65 7.70 0.57 -1.83
CA VAL A 65 6.52 1.07 -1.10
C VAL A 65 6.41 2.58 -1.21
N LYS A 66 7.45 3.34 -0.88
CA LYS A 66 7.41 4.81 -0.97
C LYS A 66 7.09 5.29 -2.39
N GLN A 67 7.75 4.70 -3.39
CA GLN A 67 7.53 5.03 -4.79
C GLN A 67 6.14 4.64 -5.29
N ALA A 68 5.56 3.55 -4.80
CA ALA A 68 4.20 3.17 -5.15
C ALA A 68 3.18 4.14 -4.55
N LEU A 69 3.36 4.52 -3.28
CA LEU A 69 2.39 5.33 -2.55
C LEU A 69 2.43 6.81 -2.89
N GLY A 70 3.57 7.34 -3.30
CA GLY A 70 3.68 8.73 -3.77
C GLY A 70 2.81 9.06 -4.99
N TYR A 71 2.36 8.05 -5.74
CA TYR A 71 1.51 8.22 -6.94
C TYR A 71 0.24 7.35 -6.90
N ALA A 72 -0.05 6.72 -5.76
CA ALA A 72 -1.18 5.80 -5.66
C ALA A 72 -2.49 6.57 -5.50
N ARG A 73 -3.47 6.17 -6.29
CA ARG A 73 -4.87 6.56 -6.17
C ARG A 73 -5.68 5.28 -6.13
N ILE A 74 -6.54 5.16 -5.13
CA ILE A 74 -7.46 4.05 -5.01
C ILE A 74 -8.58 4.25 -6.04
N SER A 75 -8.94 3.19 -6.77
CA SER A 75 -9.93 3.28 -7.85
C SER A 75 -11.31 3.73 -7.37
N GLU A 76 -11.67 3.34 -6.15
CA GLU A 76 -12.93 3.70 -5.50
C GLU A 76 -12.71 4.68 -4.34
N PRO A 77 -13.56 5.71 -4.20
CA PRO A 77 -13.49 6.62 -3.06
C PRO A 77 -13.85 5.88 -1.76
N PRO A 78 -13.32 6.34 -0.60
CA PRO A 78 -13.68 5.77 0.68
C PRO A 78 -15.19 5.96 0.96
N PRO A 79 -15.93 4.88 1.29
CA PRO A 79 -17.32 5.00 1.70
C PRO A 79 -17.51 5.95 2.88
N GLN A 80 -18.69 6.57 2.98
CA GLN A 80 -19.00 7.47 4.10
C GLN A 80 -18.83 6.76 5.46
N GLY A 81 -18.13 7.41 6.37
CA GLY A 81 -17.84 6.89 7.71
C GLY A 81 -16.57 6.02 7.82
N ILE A 82 -15.81 5.84 6.73
CA ILE A 82 -14.47 5.22 6.80
C ILE A 82 -13.44 6.26 7.31
N PRO A 83 -12.59 5.90 8.30
CA PRO A 83 -11.47 6.73 8.68
C PRO A 83 -10.55 7.01 7.49
N ARG A 84 -10.21 8.28 7.28
CA ARG A 84 -9.28 8.70 6.22
C ARG A 84 -7.87 8.17 6.44
N SER A 85 -7.52 7.82 7.68
CA SER A 85 -6.25 7.18 8.03
C SER A 85 -6.46 5.68 8.26
N MET A 86 -5.63 4.84 7.65
CA MET A 86 -5.64 3.40 7.90
C MET A 86 -4.25 2.77 7.80
N ASN A 87 -4.06 1.66 8.53
CA ASN A 87 -2.87 0.84 8.45
C ASN A 87 -3.08 -0.29 7.45
N VAL A 88 -2.19 -0.41 6.48
CA VAL A 88 -2.22 -1.41 5.42
C VAL A 88 -0.95 -2.24 5.50
N LYS A 89 -1.13 -3.56 5.53
CA LYS A 89 -0.02 -4.50 5.47
C LYS A 89 0.26 -4.88 4.03
N ILE A 90 1.49 -4.62 3.59
CA ILE A 90 1.98 -4.95 2.25
C ILE A 90 2.92 -6.13 2.39
N SER A 91 2.55 -7.26 1.79
CA SER A 91 3.36 -8.47 1.79
C SER A 91 3.83 -8.79 0.38
N SER A 92 5.11 -9.16 0.25
CA SER A 92 5.70 -9.67 -0.98
C SER A 92 6.33 -11.03 -0.72
N GLN A 93 6.20 -11.94 -1.70
CA GLN A 93 6.84 -13.25 -1.68
C GLN A 93 7.36 -13.55 -3.09
N GLY A 94 8.67 -13.71 -3.19
CA GLY A 94 9.39 -14.14 -4.39
C GLY A 94 9.97 -15.54 -4.27
#